data_AF-A0A2M7U4K9-F1
#
_entry.id   AF-A0A2M7U4K9-F1
#
_cell.length_a   1.000
_cell.length_b   1.000
_cell.length_c   1.000
_cell.angle_alpha   90.00
_cell.angle_beta   90.00
_cell.angle_gamma   90.00
#
_symmetry.space_group_name_H-M   'P 1'
#
loop_
_entity.id
_entity.type
_entity.pdbx_description
1 polymer ?
#
loop_
_entity_poly.entity_id
_entity_poly.type
_entity_poly.pdbx_seq_one_letter_code
_entity_poly.pdbx_strand_id
1 'polypeptide(L)'
;MVFDTALIIGRFQPFHKGHVYLLEESFKLAEKVIIGIGSINIDDENNPYSQKDVEEMIKNVLSDRQWADRVIQIIGIPDFYDDQKWLEYINRNCLPFDVVISNN
;
A
#
# COMPACT_ATOMS: atom_id res chain seq x y z
N MET A 1 -21.73 -4.24 2.28
CA MET A 1 -20.78 -5.28 2.73
C MET A 1 -19.51 -4.56 3.11
N VAL A 2 -19.01 -4.75 4.33
CA VAL A 2 -17.70 -4.25 4.77
C VAL A 2 -16.80 -5.48 4.77
N PHE A 3 -15.66 -5.41 4.10
CA PHE A 3 -14.63 -6.45 4.12
C PHE A 3 -13.82 -6.38 5.43
N ASP A 4 -13.17 -7.46 5.85
CA ASP A 4 -12.37 -7.42 7.07
C ASP A 4 -11.05 -6.70 6.79
N THR A 5 -10.36 -7.09 5.71
CA THR A 5 -9.07 -6.49 5.31
C THR A 5 -9.01 -6.20 3.82
N ALA A 6 -8.63 -4.97 3.47
CA ALA A 6 -8.34 -4.56 2.10
C ALA A 6 -6.83 -4.40 1.85
N LEU A 7 -6.38 -4.75 0.65
CA LEU A 7 -5.04 -4.45 0.14
C LEU A 7 -5.12 -3.26 -0.83
N ILE A 8 -4.31 -2.22 -0.59
CA ILE A 8 -4.03 -1.18 -1.59
C ILE A 8 -2.58 -1.27 -2.03
N ILE A 9 -2.31 -1.04 -3.32
CA ILE A 9 -0.96 -1.07 -3.88
C ILE A 9 -0.72 0.18 -4.72
N GLY A 10 0.43 0.82 -4.53
CA GLY A 10 0.85 1.97 -5.33
C GLY A 10 2.34 2.27 -5.11
N ARG A 11 2.97 2.99 -6.04
CA ARG A 11 4.37 3.42 -5.89
C ARG A 11 4.53 4.48 -4.80
N PHE A 12 3.53 5.37 -4.70
CA PHE A 12 3.46 6.46 -3.74
C PHE A 12 4.65 7.43 -3.79
N GLN A 13 4.98 7.90 -5.00
CA GLN A 13 6.16 8.69 -5.33
C GLN A 13 5.79 10.15 -5.69
N PRO A 14 5.53 11.07 -4.74
CA PRO A 14 5.45 10.90 -3.29
C PRO A 14 4.05 10.49 -2.79
N PHE A 15 3.93 10.23 -1.50
CA PHE A 15 2.64 10.02 -0.85
C PHE A 15 1.86 11.35 -0.71
N HIS A 16 0.89 11.58 -1.60
CA HIS A 16 0.14 12.84 -1.69
C HIS A 16 -1.35 12.72 -1.31
N LYS A 17 -2.10 13.83 -1.34
CA LYS A 17 -3.52 13.93 -0.94
C LYS A 17 -4.45 12.93 -1.64
N GLY A 18 -4.20 12.58 -2.91
CA GLY A 18 -4.96 11.54 -3.59
C GLY A 18 -4.89 10.17 -2.91
N HIS A 19 -3.73 9.80 -2.34
CA HIS A 19 -3.55 8.55 -1.61
C HIS A 19 -4.20 8.59 -0.23
N VAL A 20 -4.25 9.78 0.39
CA VAL A 20 -5.03 10.00 1.62
C VAL A 20 -6.52 9.75 1.36
N TYR A 21 -7.06 10.31 0.27
CA TYR A 21 -8.44 10.05 -0.14
C TYR A 21 -8.67 8.56 -0.44
N LEU A 22 -7.74 7.90 -1.14
CA LEU A 22 -7.82 6.45 -1.37
C LEU A 22 -7.92 5.67 -0.04
N LEU A 23 -7.08 5.98 0.95
CA LEU A 23 -7.16 5.35 2.27
C LEU A 23 -8.50 5.62 2.96
N GLU A 24 -9.01 6.84 2.90
CA GLU A 24 -10.32 7.19 3.46
C GLU A 24 -11.44 6.35 2.83
N GLU A 25 -11.43 6.18 1.51
CA GLU A 25 -12.40 5.32 0.81
C GLU A 25 -12.20 3.83 1.16
N SER A 26 -10.95 3.37 1.25
CA SER A 26 -10.64 2.00 1.68
C SER A 26 -11.17 1.71 3.08
N PHE A 27 -11.05 2.66 4.01
CA PHE A 27 -11.56 2.52 5.38
C PHE A 27 -13.09 2.51 5.48
N LYS A 28 -13.82 2.94 4.45
CA LYS A 28 -15.28 2.80 4.35
C LYS A 28 -15.67 1.41 3.85
N LEU A 29 -14.80 0.76 3.08
CA LEU A 29 -15.03 -0.54 2.47
C LEU A 29 -14.50 -1.70 3.32
N ALA A 30 -13.48 -1.46 4.15
CA ALA A 30 -12.86 -2.49 4.99
C ALA A 30 -12.49 -2.01 6.41
N GLU A 31 -12.51 -2.92 7.38
CA GLU A 31 -12.10 -2.62 8.75
C GLU A 31 -10.61 -2.31 8.86
N LYS A 32 -9.76 -3.12 8.21
CA LYS A 32 -8.30 -2.95 8.19
C LYS A 32 -7.78 -2.78 6.76
N VAL A 33 -6.62 -2.15 6.64
CA VAL A 33 -5.93 -1.95 5.35
C VAL A 33 -4.48 -2.42 5.44
N ILE A 34 -4.02 -3.06 4.38
CA ILE A 34 -2.61 -3.33 4.08
C ILE A 34 -2.18 -2.37 2.97
N ILE A 35 -1.01 -1.76 3.13
CA ILE A 35 -0.43 -0.84 2.14
C ILE A 35 0.79 -1.49 1.48
N GLY A 36 0.70 -1.76 0.18
CA GLY A 36 1.80 -2.23 -0.65
C GLY A 36 2.49 -1.10 -1.40
N ILE A 37 3.74 -0.81 -1.06
CA ILE A 37 4.61 0.14 -1.76
C ILE A 37 5.22 -0.59 -2.95
N GLY A 38 4.76 -0.29 -4.16
CA GLY A 38 5.22 -0.92 -5.41
C GLY A 38 6.56 -0.35 -5.91
N SER A 39 7.19 -1.11 -6.82
CA SER A 39 8.39 -0.72 -7.56
C SER A 39 9.61 -0.34 -6.68
N ILE A 40 9.78 -1.01 -5.53
CA ILE A 40 10.87 -0.71 -4.57
C ILE A 40 12.28 -0.98 -5.11
N ASN A 41 12.40 -1.70 -6.22
CA ASN A 41 13.65 -2.03 -6.91
C ASN A 41 13.90 -1.15 -8.14
N ILE A 42 13.10 -0.11 -8.36
CA ILE A 42 13.27 0.88 -9.43
C ILE A 42 13.72 2.19 -8.79
N ASP A 43 14.82 2.73 -9.31
CA ASP A 43 15.38 4.02 -8.95
C ASP A 43 15.54 4.83 -10.25
N ASP A 44 14.54 5.65 -10.54
CA ASP A 44 14.47 6.51 -11.73
C ASP A 44 13.76 7.84 -11.43
N GLU A 45 13.67 8.71 -12.42
CA GLU A 45 13.03 10.03 -12.27
C GLU A 45 11.55 9.96 -11.86
N ASN A 46 10.87 8.83 -12.09
CA ASN A 46 9.48 8.60 -11.72
C ASN A 46 9.33 7.92 -10.34
N ASN A 47 10.41 7.34 -9.80
CA ASN A 47 10.49 6.76 -8.45
C ASN A 47 11.64 7.39 -7.62
N PRO A 48 11.61 8.71 -7.36
CA PRO A 48 12.73 9.41 -6.70
C PRO A 48 12.87 9.16 -5.19
N TYR A 49 11.88 8.54 -4.54
CA TYR A 49 11.89 8.26 -3.10
C TYR A 49 12.14 6.78 -2.82
N SER A 50 13.00 6.48 -1.85
CA SER A 50 13.23 5.11 -1.43
C SER A 50 11.99 4.52 -0.74
N GLN A 51 11.89 3.20 -0.65
CA GLN A 51 10.84 2.54 0.15
C GLN A 51 10.75 3.14 1.56
N LYS A 52 11.89 3.42 2.18
CA LYS A 52 11.94 3.97 3.54
C LYS A 52 11.35 5.37 3.61
N ASP A 53 11.64 6.23 2.63
CA ASP A 53 11.10 7.59 2.57
C ASP A 53 9.58 7.54 2.40
N VAL A 54 9.07 6.69 1.51
CA VAL A 54 7.64 6.48 1.30
C VAL A 54 6.95 5.96 2.57
N GLU A 55 7.54 4.97 3.24
CA GLU A 55 7.03 4.45 4.51
C GLU A 55 6.95 5.54 5.58
N GLU A 56 7.94 6.42 5.67
CA GLU A 56 7.96 7.53 6.62
C GLU A 56 6.84 8.54 6.31
N MET A 57 6.66 8.90 5.04
CA MET A 57 5.55 9.76 4.62
C MET A 57 4.19 9.15 4.98
N ILE A 58 3.99 7.86 4.74
CA ILE A 58 2.77 7.14 5.10
C ILE A 58 2.57 7.19 6.62
N LYS A 59 3.59 6.80 7.40
CA LYS A 59 3.52 6.75 8.88
C LYS A 59 3.19 8.11 9.48
N ASN A 60 3.76 9.19 8.94
CA ASN A 60 3.44 10.56 9.37
C ASN A 60 1.95 10.87 9.15
N VAL A 61 1.42 10.57 7.97
CA VAL A 61 -0.02 10.75 7.69
C VAL A 61 -0.90 9.89 8.61
N LEU A 62 -0.55 8.63 8.82
CA LEU A 62 -1.31 7.74 9.70
C LEU A 62 -1.32 8.24 11.16
N SER A 63 -0.20 8.79 11.63
CA SER A 63 -0.10 9.43 12.94
C SER A 63 -0.98 10.68 13.01
N ASP A 64 -0.83 11.61 12.05
CA ASP A 64 -1.56 12.88 12.00
C ASP A 64 -3.09 12.69 11.93
N ARG A 65 -3.52 11.61 11.26
CA ARG A 65 -4.95 11.28 11.08
C ARG A 65 -5.50 10.30 12.11
N GLN A 66 -4.67 9.81 13.04
CA GLN A 66 -5.04 8.79 14.03
C GLN A 66 -5.56 7.49 13.38
N TRP A 67 -4.92 7.06 12.29
CA TRP A 67 -5.27 5.86 11.52
C TRP A 67 -4.30 4.70 11.74
N ALA A 68 -3.34 4.81 12.64
CA ALA A 68 -2.35 3.76 12.91
C ALA A 68 -3.01 2.39 13.16
N ASP A 69 -4.08 2.34 13.94
CA ASP A 69 -4.79 1.08 14.25
C ASP A 69 -5.58 0.51 13.05
N ARG A 70 -5.79 1.29 12.00
CA ARG A 70 -6.51 0.87 10.79
C ARG A 70 -5.59 0.24 9.74
N VAL A 71 -4.28 0.50 9.80
CA VAL A 71 -3.28 -0.07 8.89
C VAL A 71 -2.49 -1.16 9.59
N ILE A 72 -2.69 -2.40 9.19
CA ILE A 72 -2.12 -3.57 9.89
C ILE A 72 -0.78 -4.02 9.32
N GLN A 73 -0.43 -3.57 8.12
CA GLN A 73 0.83 -3.91 7.47
C GLN A 73 1.19 -2.87 6.41
N ILE A 74 2.47 -2.52 6.32
CA ILE A 74 3.06 -1.81 5.18
C ILE A 74 4.15 -2.72 4.62
N ILE A 75 4.10 -3.03 3.32
CA ILE A 75 5.06 -3.93 2.65
C ILE A 75 5.64 -3.25 1.43
N GLY A 76 6.93 -3.49 1.17
CA GLY A 76 7.53 -3.19 -0.13
C GLY A 76 7.29 -4.33 -1.12
N ILE A 77 7.01 -4.01 -2.38
CA ILE A 77 6.73 -4.96 -3.45
C ILE A 77 7.65 -4.60 -4.62
N PRO A 78 8.63 -5.45 -4.98
CA PRO A 78 9.45 -5.21 -6.16
C PRO A 78 8.66 -5.51 -7.44
N ASP A 79 9.09 -4.93 -8.55
CA ASP A 79 8.54 -5.25 -9.86
C ASP A 79 9.11 -6.59 -10.35
N PHE A 80 8.21 -7.42 -10.87
CA PHE A 80 8.51 -8.71 -11.49
C PHE A 80 8.14 -8.66 -12.97
N TYR A 81 8.93 -9.33 -13.80
CA TYR A 81 8.59 -9.55 -15.22
C TYR A 81 7.51 -10.63 -15.42
N ASP A 82 7.11 -11.31 -14.36
CA ASP A 82 6.25 -12.49 -14.36
C ASP A 82 5.17 -12.35 -13.30
N ASP A 83 3.92 -12.29 -13.73
CA ASP A 83 2.75 -12.12 -12.88
C ASP A 83 2.60 -13.27 -11.86
N GLN A 84 3.04 -14.48 -12.18
CA GLN A 84 3.02 -15.58 -11.22
C GLN A 84 3.99 -15.34 -10.07
N LYS A 85 5.20 -14.84 -10.37
CA LYS A 85 6.18 -14.48 -9.33
C LYS A 85 5.69 -13.32 -8.48
N TRP A 86 5.01 -12.36 -9.10
CA TRP A 86 4.36 -11.27 -8.37
C TRP A 86 3.29 -11.82 -7.41
N LEU A 87 2.42 -12.72 -7.87
CA LEU A 87 1.37 -13.32 -7.05
C LEU A 87 1.94 -14.18 -5.91
N GLU A 88 2.97 -14.99 -6.19
CA GLU A 88 3.70 -15.76 -5.18
C GLU A 88 4.32 -14.86 -4.12
N TYR A 89 4.89 -13.72 -4.53
CA TYR A 89 5.44 -12.74 -3.60
C TYR A 89 4.36 -12.18 -2.69
N ILE A 90 3.20 -11.81 -3.24
CA ILE A 90 2.08 -11.27 -2.45
C ILE A 90 1.55 -12.33 -1.48
N ASN A 91 1.30 -13.56 -1.95
CA ASN A 91 0.81 -14.65 -1.10
C ASN A 91 1.77 -15.01 0.05
N ARG A 92 3.08 -14.79 -0.14
CA ARG A 92 4.09 -15.09 0.86
C ARG A 92 4.31 -13.96 1.88
N ASN A 93 4.19 -12.70 1.45
CA ASN A 93 4.63 -11.55 2.25
C ASN A 93 3.48 -10.68 2.77
N CYS A 94 2.29 -10.78 2.18
CA CYS A 94 1.11 -10.05 2.62
C CYS A 94 0.37 -10.85 3.70
N LEU A 95 -0.15 -10.15 4.72
CA LEU A 95 -1.18 -10.73 5.59
C LEU A 95 -2.42 -11.08 4.75
N PRO A 96 -3.27 -12.03 5.18
CA PRO A 96 -4.51 -12.35 4.47
C PRO A 96 -5.40 -11.11 4.29
N PHE A 97 -6.00 -10.98 3.11
CA PHE A 97 -6.92 -9.91 2.76
C PHE A 97 -8.08 -10.45 1.91
N ASP A 98 -9.22 -9.78 1.94
CA ASP A 98 -10.45 -10.21 1.27
C ASP A 98 -10.65 -9.52 -0.08
N VAL A 99 -10.12 -8.30 -0.20
CA VAL A 99 -10.35 -7.44 -1.36
C VAL A 99 -9.09 -6.64 -1.70
N VAL A 100 -8.87 -6.44 -2.99
CA VAL A 100 -7.88 -5.47 -3.49
C VAL A 100 -8.64 -4.22 -3.93
N ILE A 101 -8.24 -3.07 -3.41
CA ILE A 101 -8.75 -1.76 -3.85
C ILE A 101 -7.67 -1.12 -4.68
N SER A 102 -7.95 -0.99 -5.98
CA SER A 102 -6.99 -0.48 -6.96
C SER A 102 -7.69 0.39 -7.99
N ASN A 103 -6.92 1.28 -8.61
CA ASN A 103 -7.33 2.11 -9.74
C ASN A 103 -6.32 1.95 -10.90
N ASN A 104 -5.88 0.70 -11.11
CA ASN A 104 -4.92 0.32 -12.15
C ASN A 104 -5.57 0.27 -13.54
#